data_AF-A0A948Q972-F1
#
_entry.id   AF-A0A948Q972-F1
#
_cell.length_a   1.000
_cell.length_b   1.000
_cell.length_c   1.000
_cell.angle_alpha   90.00
_cell.angle_beta   90.00
_cell.angle_gamma   90.00
#
_symmetry.space_group_name_H-M   'P 1'
#
loop_
_entity.id
_entity.type
_entity.pdbx_description
1 polymer ?
#
loop_
_entity_poly.entity_id
_entity_poly.type
_entity_poly.pdbx_seq_one_letter_code
_entity_poly.pdbx_strand_id
1 'polypeptide(L)'
;MKKRKSNSKIIWLIKKTFKPALLVLSIPFILALLIETGKSAANIFLNIKITLPFTLGFIAYLPFHFYNKHRSYLYVLAHELTHAVTAILNGIKIKKISVGKTNGYVTLSRDNIFISLAPYFIPFYAIILSAMYFVAGEFIDLSKYRIVFVALIGFFTSFHIVNAVEITFFG
;
A
#
# COMPACT_ATOMS: atom_id res chain seq x y z
N MET A 1 -4.55 21.57 56.31
CA MET A 1 -3.80 20.79 55.28
C MET A 1 -4.54 19.59 54.63
N LYS A 2 -5.89 19.47 54.71
CA LYS A 2 -6.65 18.27 54.24
C LYS A 2 -7.24 18.34 52.80
N LYS A 3 -7.34 19.53 52.17
CA LYS A 3 -8.04 19.72 50.87
C LYS A 3 -7.29 19.18 49.62
N ARG A 4 -5.95 19.14 49.62
CA ARG A 4 -5.16 18.71 48.44
C ARG A 4 -5.28 17.22 48.08
N LYS A 5 -5.56 16.33 49.04
CA LYS A 5 -5.67 14.86 48.81
C LYS A 5 -7.02 14.43 48.18
N SER A 6 -8.05 15.26 48.27
CA SER A 6 -9.38 14.94 47.73
C SER A 6 -9.44 15.16 46.21
N ASN A 7 -8.88 16.26 45.72
CA ASN A 7 -8.84 16.57 44.29
C ASN A 7 -7.99 15.56 43.49
N SER A 8 -6.90 15.04 44.07
CA SER A 8 -6.07 14.02 43.40
C SER A 8 -6.77 12.66 43.26
N LYS A 9 -7.60 12.26 44.24
CA LYS A 9 -8.43 11.05 44.16
C LYS A 9 -9.52 11.18 43.09
N ILE A 10 -10.17 12.34 42.99
CA ILE A 10 -11.20 12.60 41.97
C ILE A 10 -10.58 12.57 40.56
N ILE A 11 -9.45 13.24 40.35
CA ILE A 11 -8.74 13.22 39.06
C ILE A 11 -8.26 11.80 38.70
N TRP A 12 -7.80 11.02 39.69
CA TRP A 12 -7.43 9.63 39.49
C TRP A 12 -8.63 8.75 39.12
N LEU A 13 -9.77 8.91 39.79
CA LEU A 13 -11.01 8.20 39.48
C LEU A 13 -11.51 8.54 38.06
N ILE A 14 -11.51 9.82 37.69
CA ILE A 14 -11.89 10.28 36.34
C ILE A 14 -10.97 9.64 35.30
N LYS A 15 -9.64 9.70 35.46
CA LYS A 15 -8.71 9.10 34.50
C LYS A 15 -8.85 7.57 34.43
N LYS A 16 -9.22 6.93 35.55
CA LYS A 16 -9.43 5.48 35.65
C LYS A 16 -10.71 5.03 34.96
N THR A 17 -11.78 5.82 34.99
CA THR A 17 -13.07 5.50 34.35
C THR A 17 -13.21 6.03 32.93
N PHE A 18 -12.53 7.13 32.60
CA PHE A 18 -12.63 7.79 31.29
C PHE A 18 -12.07 6.92 30.15
N LYS A 19 -10.89 6.31 30.33
CA LYS A 19 -10.28 5.44 29.31
C LYS A 19 -11.15 4.22 28.96
N PRO A 20 -11.65 3.41 29.92
CA PRO A 20 -12.53 2.29 29.59
C PRO A 20 -13.89 2.74 29.05
N ALA A 21 -14.45 3.86 29.53
CA ALA A 21 -15.70 4.41 28.99
C ALA A 21 -15.55 4.83 27.52
N LEU A 22 -14.47 5.53 27.18
CA LEU A 22 -14.14 5.90 25.79
C LEU A 22 -13.98 4.66 24.90
N LEU A 23 -13.35 3.60 25.44
CA LEU A 23 -13.15 2.35 24.73
C LEU A 23 -14.50 1.66 24.45
N VAL A 24 -15.38 1.55 25.45
CA VAL A 24 -16.74 0.99 25.28
C VAL A 24 -17.57 1.81 24.29
N LEU A 25 -17.47 3.14 24.33
CA LEU A 25 -18.12 4.03 23.36
C LEU A 25 -17.56 3.89 21.94
N SER A 26 -16.28 3.54 21.78
CA SER A 26 -15.67 3.32 20.47
C SER A 26 -15.98 1.95 19.86
N ILE A 27 -16.41 0.97 20.66
CA ILE A 27 -16.72 -0.39 20.17
C ILE A 27 -17.82 -0.38 19.09
N PRO A 28 -19.00 0.25 19.28
CA PRO A 28 -20.02 0.33 18.23
C PRO A 28 -19.51 1.00 16.95
N PHE A 29 -18.66 2.03 17.08
CA PHE A 29 -18.08 2.72 15.94
C PHE A 29 -17.10 1.83 15.17
N ILE A 30 -16.21 1.12 15.87
CA ILE A 30 -15.28 0.18 15.26
C ILE A 30 -16.04 -0.96 14.57
N LEU A 31 -17.07 -1.51 15.23
CA LEU A 31 -17.90 -2.56 14.64
C LEU A 31 -18.65 -2.07 13.39
N ALA A 32 -19.23 -0.87 13.43
CA ALA A 32 -19.87 -0.27 12.27
C ALA A 32 -18.87 -0.06 11.12
N LEU A 33 -17.69 0.49 11.42
CA LEU A 33 -16.63 0.68 10.42
C LEU A 33 -16.20 -0.64 9.78
N LEU A 34 -16.02 -1.69 10.58
CA LEU A 34 -15.67 -3.03 10.10
C LEU A 34 -16.77 -3.61 9.20
N ILE A 35 -18.04 -3.51 9.61
CA ILE A 35 -19.18 -4.02 8.85
C ILE A 35 -19.32 -3.26 7.51
N GLU A 36 -19.26 -1.93 7.53
CA GLU A 36 -19.41 -1.13 6.31
C GLU A 36 -18.23 -1.30 5.36
N THR A 37 -17.01 -1.44 5.89
CA THR A 37 -15.84 -1.79 5.09
C THR A 37 -16.00 -3.17 4.47
N GLY A 38 -16.47 -4.16 5.24
CA GLY A 38 -16.73 -5.52 4.77
C GLY A 38 -17.80 -5.57 3.67
N LYS A 39 -18.92 -4.87 3.85
CA LYS A 39 -19.96 -4.74 2.82
C LYS A 39 -19.43 -4.07 1.55
N SER A 40 -18.67 -2.99 1.70
CA SER A 40 -18.07 -2.27 0.58
C SER A 40 -17.09 -3.15 -0.20
N ALA A 41 -16.24 -3.90 0.51
CA ALA A 41 -15.34 -4.86 -0.10
C ALA A 41 -16.14 -5.95 -0.85
N ALA A 42 -17.13 -6.56 -0.23
CA ALA A 42 -17.99 -7.56 -0.87
C ALA A 42 -18.66 -7.02 -2.13
N ASN A 43 -19.19 -5.79 -2.07
CA ASN A 43 -19.80 -5.12 -3.23
C ASN A 43 -18.80 -4.92 -4.37
N ILE A 44 -17.53 -4.60 -4.07
CA ILE A 44 -16.48 -4.48 -5.09
C ILE A 44 -16.19 -5.84 -5.73
N PHE A 45 -16.00 -6.90 -4.92
CA PHE A 45 -15.69 -8.24 -5.42
C PHE A 45 -16.82 -8.85 -6.26
N LEU A 46 -18.09 -8.60 -5.89
CA LEU A 46 -19.25 -9.08 -6.63
C LEU A 46 -19.58 -8.23 -7.85
N ASN A 47 -19.03 -7.03 -7.98
CA ASN A 47 -19.30 -6.16 -9.11
C ASN A 47 -18.49 -6.58 -10.34
N ILE A 48 -19.15 -7.27 -11.27
CA ILE A 48 -18.53 -7.74 -12.51
C ILE A 48 -17.88 -6.62 -13.33
N LYS A 49 -18.39 -5.38 -13.28
CA LYS A 49 -17.82 -4.24 -14.00
C LYS A 49 -16.47 -3.79 -13.43
N ILE A 50 -16.11 -4.25 -12.23
CA ILE A 50 -14.80 -4.03 -11.60
C ILE A 50 -13.98 -5.32 -11.68
N THR A 51 -14.54 -6.43 -11.21
CA THR A 51 -13.83 -7.71 -11.11
C THR A 51 -13.36 -8.21 -12.47
N LEU A 52 -14.20 -8.14 -13.52
CA LEU A 52 -13.84 -8.62 -14.85
C LEU A 52 -12.66 -7.83 -15.48
N PRO A 53 -12.69 -6.49 -15.60
CA PRO A 53 -11.54 -5.78 -16.16
C PRO A 53 -10.27 -5.97 -15.32
N PHE A 54 -10.38 -6.00 -13.99
CA PHE A 54 -9.23 -6.27 -13.11
C PHE A 54 -8.63 -7.64 -13.39
N THR A 55 -9.42 -8.71 -13.44
CA THR A 55 -8.92 -10.07 -13.68
C THR A 55 -8.36 -10.23 -15.08
N LEU A 56 -8.99 -9.62 -16.09
CA LEU A 56 -8.47 -9.59 -17.45
C LEU A 56 -7.11 -8.90 -17.51
N GLY A 57 -6.95 -7.74 -16.86
CA GLY A 57 -5.67 -7.05 -16.75
C GLY A 57 -4.61 -7.89 -16.02
N PHE A 58 -5.00 -8.55 -14.93
CA PHE A 58 -4.14 -9.43 -14.16
C PHE A 58 -3.59 -10.59 -15.01
N ILE A 59 -4.47 -11.27 -15.76
CA ILE A 59 -4.10 -12.37 -16.66
C ILE A 59 -3.28 -11.85 -17.84
N ALA A 60 -3.62 -10.67 -18.37
CA ALA A 60 -2.94 -10.07 -19.51
C ALA A 60 -1.45 -9.80 -19.26
N TYR A 61 -1.01 -9.64 -18.01
CA TYR A 61 0.42 -9.51 -17.70
C TYR A 61 1.21 -10.82 -17.89
N LEU A 62 0.60 -11.97 -17.63
CA LEU A 62 1.30 -13.25 -17.54
C LEU A 62 2.11 -13.59 -18.81
N PRO A 63 1.58 -13.42 -20.04
CA PRO A 63 2.38 -13.66 -21.26
C PRO A 63 3.63 -12.78 -21.36
N PHE A 64 3.57 -11.52 -20.91
CA PHE A 64 4.72 -10.62 -20.92
C PHE A 64 5.80 -11.07 -19.94
N HIS A 65 5.41 -11.65 -18.81
CA HIS A 65 6.34 -12.21 -17.85
C HIS A 65 7.07 -13.41 -18.45
N PHE A 66 6.35 -14.39 -19.01
CA PHE A 66 6.97 -15.58 -19.60
C PHE A 66 7.84 -15.28 -20.82
N TYR A 67 7.50 -14.25 -21.60
CA TYR A 67 8.34 -13.79 -22.71
C TYR A 67 9.66 -13.19 -22.22
N ASN A 68 9.62 -12.42 -21.13
CA ASN A 68 10.81 -11.82 -20.53
C ASN A 68 11.41 -12.76 -19.47
N LYS A 69 12.14 -13.80 -19.92
CA LYS A 69 12.85 -14.78 -19.06
C LYS A 69 13.86 -14.19 -18.06
N HIS A 70 14.13 -12.88 -18.11
CA HIS A 70 15.05 -12.19 -17.21
C HIS A 70 14.32 -11.04 -16.51
N ARG A 71 14.72 -10.77 -15.26
CA ARG A 71 14.24 -9.63 -14.45
C ARG A 71 14.12 -8.39 -15.32
N SER A 72 12.90 -7.94 -15.53
CA SER A 72 12.68 -6.79 -16.40
C SER A 72 13.32 -5.54 -15.78
N TYR A 73 13.93 -4.69 -16.61
CA TYR A 73 14.47 -3.40 -16.16
C TYR A 73 13.42 -2.60 -15.36
N LEU A 74 12.15 -2.64 -15.81
CA LEU A 74 11.03 -1.99 -15.14
C LEU A 74 10.83 -2.50 -13.71
N TYR A 75 11.04 -3.79 -13.48
CA TYR A 75 10.92 -4.36 -12.15
C TYR A 75 12.07 -3.96 -11.25
N VAL A 76 13.33 -4.04 -11.74
CA VAL A 76 14.50 -3.56 -10.99
C VAL A 76 14.33 -2.08 -10.62
N LEU A 77 13.85 -1.26 -11.55
CA LEU A 77 13.54 0.15 -11.31
C LEU A 77 12.52 0.32 -10.19
N ALA A 78 11.38 -0.38 -10.25
CA ALA A 78 10.37 -0.32 -9.20
C ALA A 78 10.90 -0.80 -7.84
N HIS A 79 11.74 -1.83 -7.84
CA HIS A 79 12.34 -2.40 -6.64
C HIS A 79 13.23 -1.38 -5.92
N GLU A 80 14.22 -0.82 -6.64
CA GLU A 80 15.14 0.16 -6.07
C GLU A 80 14.44 1.49 -5.72
N LEU A 81 13.52 1.97 -6.55
CA LEU A 81 12.76 3.18 -6.24
C LEU A 81 11.88 3.00 -5.00
N THR A 82 11.34 1.80 -4.77
CA THR A 82 10.56 1.53 -3.56
C THR A 82 11.42 1.63 -2.31
N HIS A 83 12.66 1.12 -2.33
CA HIS A 83 13.61 1.35 -1.24
C HIS A 83 13.89 2.84 -1.04
N ALA A 84 14.15 3.58 -2.12
CA ALA A 84 14.45 5.00 -2.06
C ALA A 84 13.29 5.83 -1.49
N VAL A 85 12.07 5.64 -2.01
CA VAL A 85 10.86 6.34 -1.52
C VAL A 85 10.61 6.02 -0.06
N THR A 86 10.71 4.74 0.32
CA THR A 86 10.50 4.33 1.71
C THR A 86 11.56 4.92 2.64
N ALA A 87 12.83 5.00 2.19
CA ALA A 87 13.88 5.66 2.94
C ALA A 87 13.59 7.15 3.15
N ILE A 88 13.15 7.87 2.11
CA ILE A 88 12.76 9.28 2.22
C ILE A 88 11.63 9.47 3.24
N LEU A 89 10.60 8.62 3.19
CA LEU A 89 9.47 8.66 4.13
C LEU A 89 9.89 8.37 5.58
N ASN A 90 10.97 7.63 5.78
CA ASN A 90 11.56 7.36 7.10
C ASN A 90 12.66 8.37 7.49
N GLY A 91 12.85 9.45 6.73
CA GLY A 91 13.87 10.46 6.99
C GLY A 91 15.31 9.95 6.82
N ILE A 92 15.51 8.85 6.08
CA ILE A 92 16.81 8.24 5.83
C ILE A 92 17.41 8.82 4.54
N LYS A 93 18.67 9.26 4.62
CA LYS A 93 19.37 9.85 3.48
C LYS A 93 19.81 8.78 2.50
N ILE A 94 19.46 8.98 1.24
CA ILE A 94 19.95 8.18 0.11
C ILE A 94 21.36 8.67 -0.26
N LYS A 95 22.34 7.75 -0.29
CA LYS A 95 23.72 8.04 -0.71
C LYS A 95 23.92 7.80 -2.20
N LYS A 96 23.37 6.72 -2.72
CA LYS A 96 23.51 6.32 -4.13
C LYS A 96 22.35 5.44 -4.56
N ILE A 97 21.91 5.60 -5.80
CA ILE A 97 20.95 4.71 -6.47
C ILE A 97 21.59 4.27 -7.78
N SER A 98 21.49 2.99 -8.10
CA SER A 98 21.89 2.42 -9.38
C SER A 98 20.82 1.44 -9.85
N VAL A 99 20.33 1.63 -11.06
CA VAL A 99 19.32 0.74 -11.66
C VAL A 99 19.87 0.24 -12.99
N GLY A 100 20.14 -1.06 -13.07
CA GLY A 100 20.60 -1.74 -14.27
C GLY A 100 19.52 -2.60 -14.91
N LYS A 101 19.85 -3.23 -16.04
CA LYS A 101 18.90 -4.08 -16.80
C LYS A 101 18.45 -5.31 -16.03
N THR A 102 19.35 -5.90 -15.24
CA THR A 102 19.11 -7.18 -14.54
C THR A 102 19.32 -7.07 -13.03
N ASN A 103 19.97 -6.01 -12.55
CA ASN A 103 20.25 -5.80 -11.13
C ASN A 103 20.31 -4.30 -10.80
N GLY A 104 20.08 -3.97 -9.54
CA GLY A 104 20.11 -2.61 -9.00
C GLY A 104 20.63 -2.60 -7.58
N TYR A 105 20.82 -1.40 -7.02
CA TYR A 105 21.01 -1.22 -5.59
C TYR A 105 20.71 0.22 -5.16
N VAL A 106 20.27 0.38 -3.92
CA VAL A 106 20.20 1.65 -3.20
C VAL A 106 21.11 1.59 -1.97
N THR A 107 22.04 2.54 -1.88
CA THR A 107 22.86 2.75 -0.68
C THR A 107 22.24 3.83 0.19
N LEU A 108 21.97 3.49 1.45
CA LEU A 108 21.35 4.38 2.43
C LEU A 108 22.34 4.78 3.54
N SER A 109 22.01 5.85 4.29
CA SER A 109 22.79 6.23 5.47
C SER A 109 22.61 5.28 6.66
N ARG A 110 21.43 4.65 6.76
CA ARG A 110 21.04 3.65 7.76
C ARG A 110 20.05 2.69 7.08
N ASP A 111 20.08 1.44 7.49
CA ASP A 111 19.12 0.42 7.05
C ASP A 111 17.99 0.24 8.07
N ASN A 112 16.88 -0.32 7.60
CA ASN A 112 15.74 -0.72 8.43
C ASN A 112 15.04 -1.87 7.72
N ILE A 113 14.63 -2.90 8.47
CA ILE A 113 13.85 -4.04 7.98
C ILE A 113 12.64 -3.58 7.16
N PHE A 114 11.96 -2.50 7.59
CA PHE A 114 10.81 -1.97 6.85
C PHE A 114 11.18 -1.49 5.45
N ILE A 115 12.32 -0.80 5.30
CA ILE A 115 12.80 -0.34 3.99
C ILE A 115 13.24 -1.53 3.15
N SER A 116 13.96 -2.48 3.75
CA SER A 116 14.43 -3.69 3.06
C SER A 116 13.28 -4.57 2.56
N LEU A 117 12.15 -4.61 3.27
CA LEU A 117 10.98 -5.39 2.86
C LEU A 117 10.00 -4.64 1.96
N ALA A 118 10.13 -3.31 1.85
CA ALA A 118 9.19 -2.47 1.11
C ALA A 118 8.88 -2.94 -0.33
N PRO A 119 9.87 -3.33 -1.16
CA PRO A 119 9.62 -3.76 -2.52
C PRO A 119 8.78 -5.04 -2.67
N TYR A 120 8.68 -5.84 -1.61
CA TYR A 120 7.97 -7.12 -1.63
C TYR A 120 6.46 -6.95 -1.38
N PHE A 121 6.03 -5.84 -0.80
CA PHE A 121 4.61 -5.60 -0.50
C PHE A 121 4.04 -4.30 -1.08
N ILE A 122 4.88 -3.38 -1.59
CA ILE A 122 4.43 -2.13 -2.20
C ILE A 122 4.33 -2.31 -3.73
N PRO A 123 3.12 -2.35 -4.32
CA PRO A 123 2.93 -2.43 -5.76
C PRO A 123 3.17 -1.07 -6.42
N PHE A 124 4.45 -0.69 -6.53
CA PHE A 124 4.89 0.65 -6.94
C PHE A 124 4.13 1.24 -8.12
N TYR A 125 4.08 0.54 -9.26
CA TYR A 125 3.40 1.06 -10.45
C TYR A 125 1.87 1.15 -10.30
N ALA A 126 1.24 0.26 -9.53
CA ALA A 126 -0.20 0.36 -9.26
C ALA A 126 -0.52 1.60 -8.41
N ILE A 127 0.35 1.94 -7.45
CA ILE A 127 0.23 3.15 -6.63
C ILE A 127 0.45 4.40 -7.47
N ILE A 128 1.51 4.44 -8.27
CA ILE A 128 1.80 5.57 -9.17
C ILE A 128 0.65 5.79 -10.15
N LEU A 129 0.15 4.72 -10.77
CA LEU A 129 -1.00 4.79 -11.67
C LEU A 129 -2.25 5.31 -10.95
N SER A 130 -2.52 4.86 -9.72
CA SER A 130 -3.64 5.33 -8.91
C SER A 130 -3.50 6.83 -8.61
N ALA A 131 -2.32 7.26 -8.15
CA ALA A 131 -2.05 8.66 -7.88
C ALA A 131 -2.24 9.52 -9.13
N MET A 132 -1.71 9.09 -10.28
CA MET A 132 -1.90 9.78 -11.55
C MET A 132 -3.36 9.88 -11.96
N TYR A 133 -4.13 8.79 -11.84
CA TYR A 133 -5.55 8.76 -12.20
C TYR A 133 -6.38 9.69 -11.32
N PHE A 134 -6.19 9.66 -9.99
CA PHE A 134 -6.94 10.52 -9.09
C PHE A 134 -6.55 11.98 -9.22
N VAL A 135 -5.24 12.30 -9.27
CA VAL A 135 -4.77 13.68 -9.43
C VAL A 135 -5.25 14.25 -10.77
N ALA A 136 -5.14 13.50 -11.88
CA ALA A 136 -5.65 13.97 -13.16
C ALA A 136 -7.19 14.11 -13.14
N GLY A 137 -7.91 13.26 -12.42
CA GLY A 137 -9.36 13.31 -12.25
C GLY A 137 -9.87 14.62 -11.61
N GLU A 138 -9.04 15.32 -10.83
CA GLU A 138 -9.37 16.64 -10.29
C GLU A 138 -9.37 17.75 -11.35
N PHE A 139 -8.70 17.52 -12.49
CA PHE A 139 -8.56 18.51 -13.57
C PHE A 139 -9.37 18.14 -14.83
N ILE A 140 -9.56 16.86 -15.10
CA ILE A 140 -10.24 16.35 -16.29
C ILE A 140 -11.19 15.19 -15.96
N ASP A 141 -12.31 15.09 -16.68
CA ASP A 141 -13.24 13.97 -16.50
C ASP A 141 -12.67 12.67 -17.07
N LEU A 142 -12.27 11.78 -16.16
CA LEU A 142 -11.73 10.46 -16.48
C LEU A 142 -12.75 9.33 -16.35
N SER A 143 -14.03 9.63 -16.10
CA SER A 143 -15.08 8.62 -15.85
C SER A 143 -15.16 7.56 -16.94
N LYS A 144 -14.95 7.96 -18.20
CA LYS A 144 -14.93 7.06 -19.37
C LYS A 144 -13.75 6.08 -19.39
N TYR A 145 -12.65 6.39 -18.69
CA TYR A 145 -11.45 5.56 -18.61
C TYR A 145 -11.42 4.63 -17.40
N ARG A 146 -12.47 4.65 -16.56
CA ARG A 146 -12.52 3.84 -15.33
C ARG A 146 -12.26 2.35 -15.57
N ILE A 147 -12.82 1.78 -16.65
CA ILE A 147 -12.62 0.36 -16.98
C ILE A 147 -11.16 0.08 -17.33
N VAL A 148 -10.54 0.97 -18.11
CA VAL A 148 -9.12 0.87 -18.50
C VAL A 148 -8.23 1.00 -17.26
N PHE A 149 -8.52 1.96 -16.39
CA PHE A 149 -7.82 2.13 -15.12
C PHE A 149 -7.86 0.87 -14.27
N VAL A 150 -9.05 0.27 -14.06
CA VAL A 150 -9.21 -0.95 -13.27
C VAL A 150 -8.44 -2.13 -13.90
N ALA A 151 -8.44 -2.26 -15.23
CA ALA A 151 -7.66 -3.28 -15.90
C ALA A 151 -6.15 -3.08 -15.72
N LEU A 152 -5.66 -1.85 -15.86
CA LEU A 152 -4.24 -1.53 -15.63
C LEU A 152 -3.83 -1.76 -14.17
N ILE A 153 -4.70 -1.50 -13.21
CA ILE A 153 -4.46 -1.85 -11.80
C ILE A 153 -4.27 -3.36 -11.67
N GLY A 154 -5.15 -4.19 -12.24
CA GLY A 154 -4.98 -5.64 -12.27
C GLY A 154 -3.65 -6.08 -12.91
N PHE A 155 -3.28 -5.46 -14.03
CA PHE A 155 -2.03 -5.70 -14.72
C PHE A 155 -0.81 -5.39 -13.85
N PHE A 156 -0.75 -4.20 -13.23
CA PHE A 156 0.37 -3.82 -12.38
C PHE A 156 0.41 -4.56 -11.03
N THR A 157 -0.75 -5.02 -10.53
CA THR A 157 -0.80 -5.94 -9.39
C THR A 157 -0.19 -7.29 -9.75
N SER A 158 -0.54 -7.86 -10.91
CA SER A 158 0.06 -9.11 -11.42
C SER A 158 1.58 -8.94 -11.63
N PHE A 159 1.99 -7.82 -12.24
CA PHE A 159 3.39 -7.44 -12.36
C PHE A 159 4.11 -7.45 -11.01
N HIS A 160 3.56 -6.79 -10.00
CA HIS A 160 4.20 -6.75 -8.68
C HIS A 160 4.31 -8.15 -8.06
N ILE A 161 3.21 -8.90 -7.99
CA ILE A 161 3.14 -10.19 -7.31
C ILE A 161 4.09 -11.19 -7.96
N VAL A 162 4.04 -11.35 -9.28
CA VAL A 162 4.81 -12.37 -9.98
C VAL A 162 6.32 -12.10 -9.83
N ASN A 163 6.78 -10.86 -10.02
CA ASN A 163 8.21 -10.55 -9.88
C ASN A 163 8.68 -10.57 -8.41
N ALA A 164 7.81 -10.20 -7.45
CA ALA A 164 8.14 -10.27 -6.02
C ALA A 164 8.31 -11.73 -5.57
N VAL A 165 7.41 -12.62 -6.01
CA VAL A 165 7.53 -14.07 -5.79
C VAL A 165 8.80 -14.59 -6.45
N GLU A 166 9.10 -14.17 -7.69
CA GLU A 166 10.29 -14.63 -8.40
C GLU A 166 11.59 -14.31 -7.64
N ILE A 167 11.78 -13.08 -7.19
CA ILE A 167 12.97 -12.72 -6.39
C ILE A 167 13.01 -13.46 -5.05
N THR A 168 11.88 -13.66 -4.40
CA THR A 168 11.87 -14.26 -3.06
C THR A 168 12.22 -15.75 -3.09
N PHE A 169 11.73 -16.47 -4.10
CA PHE A 169 11.84 -17.93 -4.15
C PHE A 169 12.87 -18.47 -5.15
N PHE A 170 13.25 -17.68 -6.16
CA PHE A 170 14.17 -18.10 -7.23
C PHE A 170 15.34 -17.12 -7.42
N GLY A 171 15.48 -16.13 -6.53
CA GLY A 171 16.40 -14.98 -6.67
C GLY A 171 17.80 -15.17 -6.15
#